data_AF-A0A1D1YG84-F1
#
_entry.id   AF-A0A1D1YG84-F1
#
_cell.length_a   1.000
_cell.length_b   1.000
_cell.length_c   1.000
_cell.angle_alpha   90.00
_cell.angle_beta   90.00
_cell.angle_gamma   90.00
#
_symmetry.space_group_name_H-M   'P 1'
#
loop_
_entity.id
_entity.type
_entity.pdbx_description
1 polymer ?
#
loop_
_entity_poly.entity_id
_entity_poly.type
_entity_poly.pdbx_seq_one_letter_code
_entity_poly.pdbx_strand_id
1 'polypeptide(L)'
;VLSARAPSKDRGDYHPSAVSLLPPSVLLLILYRKQSRMGADTTNSQSYMPTVQKEEFHSEMNNLHKSMEEGNDRYTNDGTIDRNGNPADKTETGNWKACPYILGNECCERLAYYGMGTNLVNYIKDRLHQGNAKAANNVTNWSGTCYIMPLLGAFIADAYLGRFWTISTFMSIYVLGMTLLTVSASVKGLKPSCQDGVCHPTEGQTATFFLALYLIALGTGGIKPCVSSFGADQFDETDESEKKRKSSFFNWFYFSINVGALVASSVLVWIQMNVGWGWGFGIPTVAMAIAVLFFFSGTRLYRHQKPGGSPLTRIAQVLVASMRKFNVQVPADKSLLFEVGDKESAIEGSRKLDHTEQFSFLDKAAVDTRADAGDIKGLTDPWILCTVTQVEELKAIVRLLPIWASGIIFATVYSQMTTMFVLQGNTMDPSMGPKFKIPAASLSIFDTISVIVWVPFYDRLIVPAARRFTGNPRGFTQLTRMGIGLVISIFSMVAAGVLELVRLNMVKKHNYYNQDQLPLSIFWQVPQYFIVGAAEVFTFIGQLEFFYDQA
;
A
#
# COMPACT_ATOMS: atom_id res chain seq x y z
N VAL A 1 -27.10 26.26 -56.74
CA VAL A 1 -26.85 25.99 -58.17
C VAL A 1 -26.58 24.50 -58.28
N LEU A 2 -27.43 23.56 -58.69
CA LEU A 2 -28.69 23.43 -59.44
C LEU A 2 -29.46 22.26 -58.78
N SER A 3 -30.73 22.36 -58.37
CA SER A 3 -31.99 22.18 -59.15
C SER A 3 -32.04 20.92 -60.03
N ALA A 4 -32.94 19.97 -59.69
CA ALA A 4 -33.93 19.32 -60.59
C ALA A 4 -34.58 18.11 -59.87
N ARG A 5 -35.84 18.23 -59.43
CA ARG A 5 -37.08 17.76 -60.09
C ARG A 5 -37.43 16.29 -59.81
N ALA A 6 -38.51 16.13 -59.04
CA ALA A 6 -39.35 14.93 -59.08
C ALA A 6 -40.07 14.81 -60.44
N PRO A 7 -40.33 13.58 -60.90
CA PRO A 7 -41.46 13.30 -61.76
C PRO A 7 -42.47 12.33 -61.13
N SER A 8 -43.63 12.36 -61.77
CA SER A 8 -44.96 11.89 -61.45
C SER A 8 -45.17 10.38 -61.35
N LYS A 9 -46.30 10.03 -60.70
CA LYS A 9 -47.02 8.77 -60.79
C LYS A 9 -47.11 8.27 -62.23
N ASP A 10 -46.76 7.00 -62.44
CA ASP A 10 -47.48 6.12 -63.35
C ASP A 10 -47.53 4.69 -62.79
N ARG A 11 -48.69 4.05 -62.96
CA ARG A 11 -48.97 2.67 -62.58
C ARG A 11 -48.29 1.74 -63.58
N GLY A 12 -47.58 0.72 -63.10
CA GLY A 12 -47.02 -0.33 -63.95
C GLY A 12 -46.47 -1.48 -63.13
N ASP A 13 -47.26 -2.55 -63.07
CA ASP A 13 -46.99 -3.97 -62.85
C ASP A 13 -45.73 -4.45 -62.09
N TYR A 14 -46.02 -5.24 -61.05
CA TYR A 14 -45.09 -6.04 -60.26
C TYR A 14 -44.39 -7.12 -61.11
N HIS A 15 -43.06 -7.17 -61.04
CA HIS A 15 -42.27 -8.41 -61.18
C HIS A 15 -41.13 -8.41 -60.14
N PRO A 16 -40.95 -9.47 -59.33
CA PRO A 16 -39.99 -9.46 -58.23
C PRO A 16 -38.68 -10.16 -58.64
N SER A 17 -37.65 -9.39 -59.01
CA SER A 17 -36.31 -9.95 -59.19
C SER A 17 -35.21 -8.88 -59.18
N ALA A 18 -35.02 -8.21 -58.03
CA ALA A 18 -33.82 -7.39 -57.77
C ALA A 18 -33.60 -7.07 -56.27
N VAL A 19 -33.58 -8.07 -55.38
CA VAL A 19 -33.28 -7.87 -53.93
C VAL A 19 -32.00 -8.59 -53.46
N SER A 20 -31.24 -9.24 -54.35
CA SER A 20 -30.13 -10.11 -53.94
C SER A 20 -28.73 -9.47 -53.81
N LEU A 21 -28.57 -8.14 -53.82
CA LEU A 21 -27.22 -7.51 -53.78
C LEU A 21 -27.15 -6.23 -52.93
N LEU A 22 -27.56 -6.28 -51.65
CA LEU A 22 -27.26 -5.20 -50.69
C LEU A 22 -26.59 -5.74 -49.41
N PRO A 23 -25.59 -5.04 -48.84
CA PRO A 23 -24.95 -5.45 -47.59
C PRO A 23 -25.95 -5.49 -46.42
N PRO A 24 -25.77 -6.41 -45.44
CA PRO A 24 -26.69 -6.58 -44.31
C PRO A 24 -26.95 -5.30 -43.50
N SER A 25 -25.93 -4.44 -43.38
CA SER A 25 -26.00 -3.13 -42.72
C SER A 25 -26.95 -2.14 -43.40
N VAL A 26 -27.09 -2.21 -44.72
CA VAL A 26 -28.02 -1.38 -45.51
C VAL A 26 -29.45 -1.90 -45.38
N LEU A 27 -29.62 -3.22 -45.29
CA LEU A 27 -30.92 -3.85 -45.04
C LEU A 27 -31.47 -3.45 -43.66
N LEU A 28 -30.59 -3.41 -42.64
CA LEU A 28 -30.90 -2.95 -41.28
C LEU A 28 -31.30 -1.48 -41.22
N LEU A 29 -30.62 -0.59 -41.95
CA LEU A 29 -30.97 0.83 -42.05
C LEU A 29 -32.31 1.07 -42.76
N ILE A 30 -32.65 0.24 -43.76
CA ILE A 30 -33.93 0.30 -44.46
C ILE A 30 -35.07 -0.19 -43.54
N LEU A 31 -34.84 -1.27 -42.78
CA LEU A 31 -35.82 -1.79 -41.83
C LEU A 31 -36.03 -0.84 -40.64
N TYR A 32 -34.95 -0.24 -40.12
CA TYR A 32 -35.02 0.76 -39.05
C TYR A 32 -35.73 2.06 -39.51
N ARG A 33 -35.48 2.55 -40.74
CA ARG A 33 -36.23 3.68 -41.32
C ARG A 33 -37.70 3.35 -41.58
N LYS A 34 -38.03 2.11 -41.92
CA LYS A 34 -39.41 1.65 -42.13
C LYS A 34 -40.16 1.53 -40.80
N GLN A 35 -39.47 1.15 -39.73
CA GLN A 35 -40.00 1.08 -38.36
C GLN A 35 -40.13 2.47 -37.73
N SER A 36 -39.20 3.39 -37.99
CA SER A 36 -39.25 4.80 -37.56
C SER A 36 -40.33 5.62 -38.28
N ARG A 37 -40.68 5.30 -39.54
CA ARG A 37 -41.80 5.94 -40.25
C ARG A 37 -43.18 5.43 -39.83
N MET A 38 -43.25 4.25 -39.21
CA MET A 38 -44.46 3.69 -38.61
C MET A 38 -44.48 3.99 -37.11
N GLY A 39 -44.49 5.27 -36.77
CA GLY A 39 -44.79 5.70 -35.40
C GLY A 39 -46.27 5.51 -35.11
N ALA A 40 -46.56 4.86 -33.98
CA ALA A 40 -47.87 4.68 -33.37
C ALA A 40 -48.88 3.83 -34.17
N ASP A 41 -48.69 2.51 -34.17
CA ASP A 41 -49.77 1.61 -33.75
C ASP A 41 -49.19 0.25 -33.36
N THR A 42 -49.52 -0.17 -32.15
CA THR A 42 -49.07 -1.41 -31.53
C THR A 42 -49.82 -2.60 -32.14
N THR A 43 -49.19 -3.78 -32.09
CA THR A 43 -49.80 -5.10 -32.29
C THR A 43 -50.36 -5.41 -33.69
N ASN A 44 -49.49 -5.71 -34.69
CA ASN A 44 -49.74 -6.82 -35.64
C ASN A 44 -48.66 -7.12 -36.68
N SER A 45 -47.49 -6.48 -36.67
CA SER A 45 -46.48 -6.65 -37.73
C SER A 45 -45.46 -7.78 -37.51
N GLN A 46 -45.72 -8.75 -36.62
CA GLN A 46 -44.89 -9.96 -36.45
C GLN A 46 -45.35 -11.18 -37.28
N SER A 47 -46.40 -11.04 -38.11
CA SER A 47 -47.08 -12.15 -38.78
C SER A 47 -46.63 -12.45 -40.22
N TYR A 48 -45.68 -11.69 -40.79
CA TYR A 48 -45.21 -11.89 -42.17
C TYR A 48 -43.69 -12.10 -42.29
N MET A 49 -43.14 -12.93 -41.41
CA MET A 49 -41.81 -13.53 -41.62
C MET A 49 -41.98 -15.05 -41.68
N PRO A 50 -41.59 -15.74 -42.76
CA PRO A 50 -41.63 -17.20 -42.82
C PRO A 50 -40.79 -17.78 -41.67
N THR A 51 -41.27 -18.86 -41.05
CA THR A 51 -40.76 -19.43 -39.78
C THR A 51 -39.23 -19.64 -39.79
N VAL A 52 -38.69 -20.04 -40.94
CA VAL A 52 -37.24 -20.23 -41.18
C VAL A 52 -36.45 -18.93 -41.01
N GLN A 53 -36.96 -17.80 -41.50
CA GLN A 53 -36.30 -16.50 -41.41
C GLN A 53 -36.35 -15.90 -39.99
N LYS A 54 -37.33 -16.32 -39.18
CA LYS A 54 -37.48 -15.90 -37.79
C LYS A 54 -36.50 -16.66 -36.88
N GLU A 55 -36.26 -17.94 -37.17
CA GLU A 55 -35.22 -18.74 -36.53
C GLU A 55 -33.81 -18.26 -36.91
N GLU A 56 -33.59 -17.93 -38.19
CA GLU A 56 -32.33 -17.39 -38.68
C GLU A 56 -32.02 -16.01 -38.06
N PHE A 57 -33.03 -15.13 -37.99
CA PHE A 57 -32.92 -13.83 -37.30
C PHE A 57 -32.65 -13.98 -35.80
N HIS A 58 -33.32 -14.90 -35.10
CA HIS A 58 -33.03 -15.17 -33.69
C HIS A 58 -31.64 -15.78 -33.47
N SER A 59 -31.18 -16.64 -34.37
CA SER A 59 -29.83 -17.21 -34.35
C SER A 59 -28.77 -16.13 -34.56
N GLU A 60 -28.95 -15.25 -35.55
CA GLU A 60 -28.06 -14.10 -35.77
C GLU A 60 -28.08 -13.12 -34.61
N MET A 61 -29.25 -12.83 -34.04
CA MET A 61 -29.38 -11.92 -32.89
C MET A 61 -28.76 -12.51 -31.61
N ASN A 62 -28.85 -13.84 -31.42
CA ASN A 62 -28.17 -14.56 -30.34
C ASN A 62 -26.66 -14.62 -30.55
N ASN A 63 -26.18 -14.83 -31.78
CA ASN A 63 -24.75 -14.76 -32.10
C ASN A 63 -24.21 -13.34 -31.94
N LEU A 64 -24.99 -12.31 -32.27
CA LEU A 64 -24.64 -10.92 -32.00
C LEU A 64 -24.59 -10.66 -30.49
N HIS A 65 -25.62 -11.06 -29.73
CA HIS A 65 -25.63 -10.94 -28.28
C HIS A 65 -24.43 -11.65 -27.65
N LYS A 66 -24.14 -12.87 -28.09
CA LYS A 66 -22.99 -13.65 -27.63
C LYS A 66 -21.66 -12.99 -28.00
N SER A 67 -21.53 -12.43 -29.21
CA SER A 67 -20.34 -11.66 -29.61
C SER A 67 -20.19 -10.33 -28.85
N MET A 68 -21.31 -9.71 -28.45
CA MET A 68 -21.32 -8.51 -27.62
C MET A 68 -21.01 -8.83 -26.16
N GLU A 69 -21.51 -9.96 -25.61
CA GLU A 69 -21.16 -10.45 -24.27
C GLU A 69 -19.69 -10.92 -24.21
N GLU A 70 -19.20 -11.66 -25.22
CA GLU A 70 -17.80 -12.07 -25.34
C GLU A 70 -16.87 -10.85 -25.54
N GLY A 71 -17.32 -9.81 -26.23
CA GLY A 71 -16.61 -8.54 -26.36
C GLY A 71 -16.58 -7.72 -25.07
N ASN A 72 -17.65 -7.77 -24.27
CA ASN A 72 -17.78 -7.03 -23.01
C ASN A 72 -17.08 -7.74 -21.83
N ASP A 73 -16.87 -9.06 -21.90
CA ASP A 73 -16.10 -9.81 -20.91
C ASP A 73 -14.59 -9.82 -21.19
N ARG A 74 -14.17 -9.49 -22.41
CA ARG A 74 -12.75 -9.47 -22.80
C ARG A 74 -11.97 -8.32 -22.14
N TYR A 75 -12.62 -7.20 -21.88
CA TYR A 75 -12.01 -6.03 -21.26
C TYR A 75 -12.39 -5.92 -19.80
N THR A 76 -11.50 -5.31 -19.02
CA THR A 76 -11.74 -4.99 -17.61
C THR A 76 -12.81 -3.90 -17.45
N ASN A 77 -13.60 -4.00 -16.38
CA ASN A 77 -14.68 -3.03 -16.08
C ASN A 77 -14.36 -2.11 -14.89
N ASP A 78 -13.16 -2.19 -14.33
CA ASP A 78 -12.69 -1.44 -13.15
C ASP A 78 -11.96 -0.13 -13.50
N GLY A 79 -11.94 0.25 -14.79
CA GLY A 79 -11.25 1.44 -15.28
C GLY A 79 -9.75 1.28 -15.48
N THR A 80 -9.19 0.07 -15.32
CA THR A 80 -7.78 -0.20 -15.59
C THR A 80 -7.46 -0.11 -17.09
N ILE A 81 -6.29 0.43 -17.39
CA ILE A 81 -5.78 0.60 -18.76
C ILE A 81 -4.51 -0.22 -19.00
N ASP A 82 -4.31 -0.60 -20.25
CA ASP A 82 -3.04 -1.12 -20.74
C ASP A 82 -1.99 0.00 -20.85
N ARG A 83 -0.75 -0.37 -21.23
CA ARG A 83 0.34 0.58 -21.45
C ARG A 83 0.03 1.64 -22.53
N ASN A 84 -0.83 1.33 -23.49
CA ASN A 84 -1.18 2.19 -24.61
C ASN A 84 -2.35 3.14 -24.27
N GLY A 85 -2.94 3.02 -23.08
CA GLY A 85 -4.08 3.81 -22.64
C GLY A 85 -5.45 3.25 -23.07
N ASN A 86 -5.48 2.04 -23.64
CA ASN A 86 -6.72 1.35 -23.96
C ASN A 86 -7.23 0.57 -22.73
N PRO A 87 -8.53 0.22 -22.66
CA PRO A 87 -9.03 -0.70 -21.62
C PRO A 87 -8.21 -1.99 -21.58
N ALA A 88 -7.85 -2.45 -20.38
CA ALA A 88 -6.98 -3.61 -20.24
C ALA A 88 -7.70 -4.90 -20.69
N ASP A 89 -7.06 -5.68 -21.57
CA ASP A 89 -7.55 -6.99 -22.01
C ASP A 89 -7.28 -8.02 -20.90
N LYS A 90 -8.34 -8.66 -20.40
CA LYS A 90 -8.27 -9.66 -19.32
C LYS A 90 -7.43 -10.87 -19.70
N THR A 91 -7.36 -11.21 -20.98
CA THR A 91 -6.64 -12.39 -21.49
C THR A 91 -5.15 -12.14 -21.64
N GLU A 92 -4.72 -10.92 -21.94
CA GLU A 92 -3.30 -10.59 -22.21
C GLU A 92 -2.58 -9.99 -21.01
N THR A 93 -3.30 -9.23 -20.17
CA THR A 93 -2.71 -8.39 -19.11
C THR A 93 -3.23 -8.76 -17.72
N GLY A 94 -2.46 -8.41 -16.69
CA GLY A 94 -2.78 -8.57 -15.28
C GLY A 94 -2.73 -10.01 -14.78
N ASN A 95 -3.52 -10.26 -13.73
CA ASN A 95 -3.70 -11.55 -13.08
C ASN A 95 -2.34 -12.17 -12.67
N TRP A 96 -2.30 -13.49 -12.51
CA TRP A 96 -1.08 -14.23 -12.15
C TRP A 96 0.07 -14.17 -13.18
N LYS A 97 -0.12 -13.54 -14.34
CA LYS A 97 0.97 -13.29 -15.31
C LYS A 97 1.86 -12.14 -14.85
N ALA A 98 1.25 -11.09 -14.27
CA ALA A 98 1.94 -9.93 -13.73
C ALA A 98 2.49 -10.18 -12.32
N CYS A 99 1.78 -10.97 -11.50
CA CYS A 99 2.11 -11.14 -10.07
C CYS A 99 3.55 -11.58 -9.77
N PRO A 100 4.19 -12.53 -10.50
CA PRO A 100 5.55 -12.96 -10.20
C PRO A 100 6.54 -11.80 -10.18
N TYR A 101 6.41 -10.84 -11.11
CA TYR A 101 7.29 -9.67 -11.19
C TYR A 101 7.13 -8.74 -9.99
N ILE A 102 5.89 -8.52 -9.54
CA ILE A 102 5.58 -7.68 -8.38
C ILE A 102 6.02 -8.37 -7.08
N LEU A 103 5.75 -9.68 -6.94
CA LEU A 103 6.10 -10.48 -5.75
C LEU A 103 7.62 -10.64 -5.61
N GLY A 104 8.33 -10.86 -6.71
CA GLY A 104 9.79 -10.92 -6.71
C GLY A 104 10.41 -9.58 -6.31
N ASN A 105 9.85 -8.49 -6.83
CA ASN A 105 10.26 -7.15 -6.43
C ASN A 105 10.04 -6.89 -4.93
N GLU A 106 8.88 -7.24 -4.39
CA GLU A 106 8.59 -7.07 -2.96
C GLU A 106 9.57 -7.90 -2.10
N CYS A 107 9.83 -9.15 -2.47
CA CYS A 107 10.79 -10.00 -1.75
C CYS A 107 12.18 -9.36 -1.69
N CYS A 108 12.69 -8.87 -2.82
CA CYS A 108 14.00 -8.23 -2.89
C CYS A 108 14.06 -6.90 -2.14
N GLU A 109 13.02 -6.06 -2.22
CA GLU A 109 12.96 -4.82 -1.46
C GLU A 109 12.96 -5.10 0.04
N ARG A 110 12.16 -6.07 0.51
CA ARG A 110 12.08 -6.42 1.93
C ARG A 110 13.40 -6.97 2.46
N LEU A 111 14.05 -7.81 1.67
CA LEU A 111 15.40 -8.29 1.95
C LEU A 111 16.40 -7.12 2.05
N ALA A 112 16.29 -6.10 1.19
CA ALA A 112 17.17 -4.94 1.24
C ALA A 112 16.90 -4.03 2.44
N TYR A 113 15.62 -3.74 2.72
CA TYR A 113 15.19 -2.90 3.84
C TYR A 113 15.59 -3.52 5.19
N TYR A 114 15.20 -4.77 5.44
CA TYR A 114 15.53 -5.46 6.68
C TYR A 114 17.02 -5.84 6.75
N GLY A 115 17.63 -6.21 5.63
CA GLY A 115 19.04 -6.60 5.57
C GLY A 115 19.94 -5.47 6.03
N MET A 116 19.66 -4.24 5.60
CA MET A 116 20.34 -3.05 6.09
C MET A 116 19.87 -2.67 7.52
N GLY A 117 18.56 -2.55 7.74
CA GLY A 117 18.01 -1.92 8.94
C GLY A 117 18.25 -2.69 10.24
N THR A 118 18.21 -4.02 10.20
CA THR A 118 18.25 -4.88 11.40
C THR A 118 19.54 -4.75 12.20
N ASN A 119 20.66 -4.51 11.52
CA ASN A 119 22.00 -4.44 12.12
C ASN A 119 22.65 -3.05 11.93
N LEU A 120 21.89 -2.05 11.49
CA LEU A 120 22.40 -0.72 11.17
C LEU A 120 23.04 -0.03 12.39
N VAL A 121 22.51 -0.27 13.59
CA VAL A 121 23.02 0.31 14.84
C VAL A 121 24.48 -0.08 15.10
N ASN A 122 24.86 -1.31 14.76
CA ASN A 122 26.24 -1.79 14.91
C ASN A 122 27.17 -1.12 13.90
N TYR A 123 26.73 -0.88 12.66
CA TYR A 123 27.53 -0.12 11.70
C TYR A 123 27.79 1.31 12.19
N ILE A 124 26.75 2.00 12.66
CA ILE A 124 26.88 3.39 13.13
C ILE A 124 27.76 3.47 14.39
N LYS A 125 27.63 2.51 15.30
CA LYS A 125 28.48 2.41 16.49
C LYS A 125 29.93 2.10 16.11
N ASP A 126 30.16 0.98 15.44
CA ASP A 126 31.50 0.39 15.29
C ASP A 126 32.26 0.96 14.07
N ARG A 127 31.59 1.48 13.04
CA ARG A 127 32.26 2.08 11.86
C ARG A 127 32.25 3.59 11.86
N LEU A 128 31.17 4.21 12.34
CA LEU A 128 31.08 5.67 12.47
C LEU A 128 31.42 6.20 13.86
N HIS A 129 31.78 5.31 14.80
CA HIS A 129 32.32 5.69 16.10
C HIS A 129 31.39 6.58 16.92
N GLN A 130 30.10 6.28 16.82
CA GLN A 130 29.08 6.98 17.58
C GLN A 130 28.77 6.22 18.87
N GLY A 131 28.51 6.95 19.95
CA GLY A 131 28.02 6.36 21.19
C GLY A 131 26.65 5.70 21.02
N ASN A 132 26.35 4.72 21.86
CA ASN A 132 25.12 3.90 21.84
C ASN A 132 23.84 4.73 21.64
N ALA A 133 23.66 5.79 22.43
CA ALA A 133 22.47 6.65 22.34
C ALA A 133 22.37 7.38 20.98
N LYS A 134 23.49 7.92 20.47
CA LYS A 134 23.52 8.62 19.18
C LYS A 134 23.27 7.65 18.02
N ALA A 135 23.85 6.45 18.08
CA ALA A 135 23.64 5.40 17.09
C ALA A 135 22.16 4.96 17.05
N ALA A 136 21.56 4.67 18.21
CA ALA A 136 20.15 4.31 18.32
C ALA A 136 19.24 5.42 17.76
N ASN A 137 19.46 6.68 18.16
CA ASN A 137 18.67 7.81 17.66
C ASN A 137 18.77 7.96 16.13
N ASN A 138 19.95 7.76 15.55
CA ASN A 138 20.12 7.84 14.10
C ASN A 138 19.38 6.72 13.36
N VAL A 139 19.37 5.50 13.89
CA VAL A 139 18.59 4.39 13.34
C VAL A 139 17.08 4.65 13.45
N THR A 140 16.60 5.12 14.60
CA THR A 140 15.17 5.42 14.79
C THR A 140 14.72 6.60 13.94
N ASN A 141 15.55 7.64 13.77
CA ASN A 141 15.26 8.78 12.88
C ASN A 141 15.18 8.34 11.41
N TRP A 142 16.12 7.51 10.96
CA TRP A 142 16.07 6.92 9.62
C TRP A 142 14.83 6.04 9.42
N SER A 143 14.54 5.14 10.36
CA SER A 143 13.36 4.28 10.31
C SER A 143 12.07 5.11 10.29
N GLY A 144 11.93 6.09 11.17
CA GLY A 144 10.79 7.01 11.20
C GLY A 144 10.61 7.76 9.88
N THR A 145 11.72 8.21 9.28
CA THR A 145 11.68 8.85 7.94
C THR A 145 11.15 7.89 6.87
N CYS A 146 11.55 6.61 6.91
CA CYS A 146 11.04 5.58 6.00
C CYS A 146 9.52 5.30 6.14
N TYR A 147 8.91 5.68 7.27
CA TYR A 147 7.47 5.54 7.52
C TYR A 147 6.69 6.86 7.37
N ILE A 148 7.37 8.01 7.31
CA ILE A 148 6.77 9.31 6.95
C ILE A 148 6.75 9.50 5.42
N MET A 149 7.83 9.13 4.73
CA MET A 149 7.94 9.28 3.27
C MET A 149 6.84 8.58 2.44
N PRO A 150 6.18 7.48 2.89
CA PRO A 150 4.98 6.95 2.25
C PRO A 150 3.85 7.95 2.01
N LEU A 151 3.68 8.94 2.88
CA LEU A 151 2.67 9.99 2.66
C LEU A 151 2.98 10.81 1.40
N LEU A 152 4.26 11.14 1.19
CA LEU A 152 4.73 11.82 -0.02
C LEU A 152 4.61 10.90 -1.25
N GLY A 153 4.99 9.63 -1.10
CA GLY A 153 4.89 8.62 -2.16
C GLY A 153 3.47 8.44 -2.68
N ALA A 154 2.53 8.23 -1.76
CA ALA A 154 1.11 8.10 -2.07
C ALA A 154 0.55 9.38 -2.72
N PHE A 155 0.89 10.56 -2.18
CA PHE A 155 0.50 11.83 -2.78
C PHE A 155 0.95 11.96 -4.24
N ILE A 156 2.22 11.66 -4.54
CA ILE A 156 2.76 11.75 -5.90
C ILE A 156 2.09 10.73 -6.83
N ALA A 157 1.85 9.50 -6.36
CA ALA A 157 1.19 8.45 -7.13
C ALA A 157 -0.26 8.81 -7.46
N ASP A 158 -1.03 9.25 -6.48
CA ASP A 158 -2.47 9.45 -6.63
C ASP A 158 -2.81 10.81 -7.27
N ALA A 159 -1.96 11.83 -7.12
CA ALA A 159 -2.21 13.16 -7.67
C ALA A 159 -1.58 13.41 -9.05
N TYR A 160 -0.46 12.76 -9.39
CA TYR A 160 0.33 13.15 -10.58
C TYR A 160 0.80 11.98 -11.45
N LEU A 161 1.68 11.12 -10.94
CA LEU A 161 2.46 10.20 -11.77
C LEU A 161 1.75 8.86 -12.05
N GLY A 162 0.79 8.47 -11.20
CA GLY A 162 0.28 7.10 -11.17
C GLY A 162 1.23 6.14 -10.46
N ARG A 163 0.67 5.03 -9.98
CA ARG A 163 1.38 4.06 -9.12
C ARG A 163 2.62 3.46 -9.78
N PHE A 164 2.53 3.08 -11.05
CA PHE A 164 3.65 2.46 -11.78
C PHE A 164 4.87 3.39 -11.91
N TRP A 165 4.66 4.64 -12.32
CA TRP A 165 5.75 5.60 -12.49
C TRP A 165 6.35 6.02 -11.16
N THR A 166 5.53 6.21 -10.11
CA THR A 166 6.03 6.46 -8.76
C THR A 166 6.91 5.31 -8.29
N ILE A 167 6.45 4.05 -8.38
CA ILE A 167 7.26 2.89 -8.01
C ILE A 167 8.59 2.88 -8.78
N SER A 168 8.53 3.06 -10.10
CA SER A 168 9.70 3.02 -10.99
C SER A 168 10.75 4.09 -10.66
N THR A 169 10.32 5.34 -10.45
CA THR A 169 11.22 6.46 -10.09
C THR A 169 11.83 6.25 -8.71
N PHE A 170 11.02 5.88 -7.72
CA PHE A 170 11.48 5.73 -6.35
C PHE A 170 12.33 4.47 -6.14
N MET A 171 12.10 3.39 -6.90
CA MET A 171 13.01 2.24 -6.95
C MET A 171 14.38 2.61 -7.51
N SER A 172 14.44 3.48 -8.52
CA SER A 172 15.70 3.99 -9.07
C SER A 172 16.46 4.80 -8.02
N ILE A 173 15.77 5.69 -7.29
CA ILE A 173 16.35 6.44 -6.16
C ILE A 173 16.84 5.48 -5.06
N TYR A 174 16.08 4.43 -4.76
CA TYR A 174 16.47 3.42 -3.78
C TYR A 174 17.78 2.74 -4.22
N VAL A 175 17.88 2.24 -5.45
CA VAL A 175 19.12 1.60 -5.96
C VAL A 175 20.32 2.55 -5.90
N LEU A 176 20.13 3.83 -6.22
CA LEU A 176 21.19 4.84 -6.08
C LEU A 176 21.63 5.00 -4.62
N GLY A 177 20.67 5.11 -3.69
CA GLY A 177 20.96 5.16 -2.26
C GLY A 177 21.69 3.92 -1.74
N MET A 178 21.26 2.72 -2.14
CA MET A 178 21.90 1.45 -1.78
C MET A 178 23.30 1.32 -2.38
N THR A 179 23.49 1.78 -3.62
CA THR A 179 24.80 1.77 -4.27
C THR A 179 25.75 2.71 -3.54
N LEU A 180 25.29 3.92 -3.20
CA LEU A 180 26.07 4.87 -2.42
C LEU A 180 26.43 4.33 -1.03
N LEU A 181 25.48 3.64 -0.38
CA LEU A 181 25.70 2.99 0.92
C LEU A 181 26.79 1.91 0.82
N THR A 182 26.68 1.03 -0.17
CA THR A 182 27.66 -0.05 -0.40
C THR A 182 29.03 0.50 -0.74
N VAL A 183 29.10 1.54 -1.57
CA VAL A 183 30.34 2.25 -1.89
C VAL A 183 30.97 2.88 -0.64
N SER A 184 30.15 3.50 0.22
CA SER A 184 30.61 4.09 1.49
C SER A 184 31.23 3.05 2.44
N ALA A 185 30.79 1.79 2.36
CA ALA A 185 31.31 0.70 3.19
C ALA A 185 32.50 -0.07 2.55
N SER A 186 32.72 0.07 1.25
CA SER A 186 33.63 -0.80 0.47
C SER A 186 34.84 -0.09 -0.15
N VAL A 187 34.68 1.16 -0.60
CA VAL A 187 35.71 1.86 -1.38
C VAL A 187 36.72 2.57 -0.47
N LYS A 188 38.01 2.35 -0.74
CA LYS A 188 39.11 3.05 -0.06
C LYS A 188 38.99 4.56 -0.32
N GLY A 189 38.91 5.36 0.74
CA GLY A 189 38.67 6.81 0.67
C GLY A 189 37.30 7.23 1.19
N LEU A 190 36.25 6.44 0.93
CA LEU A 190 34.90 6.65 1.48
C LEU A 190 34.61 5.77 2.71
N LYS A 191 35.29 4.63 2.82
CA LYS A 191 35.28 3.78 4.00
C LYS A 191 36.11 4.41 5.13
N PRO A 192 35.57 4.53 6.36
CA PRO A 192 36.34 4.97 7.53
C PRO A 192 37.60 4.12 7.74
N SER A 193 38.73 4.78 7.97
CA SER A 193 39.99 4.11 8.31
C SER A 193 39.92 3.63 9.75
N CYS A 194 40.17 2.34 9.98
CA CYS A 194 40.20 1.73 11.30
C CYS A 194 41.62 1.30 11.67
N GLN A 195 42.09 1.74 12.83
CA GLN A 195 43.33 1.34 13.48
C GLN A 195 42.96 0.67 14.82
N ASP A 196 43.48 -0.54 15.07
CA ASP A 196 43.27 -1.28 16.32
C ASP A 196 41.79 -1.46 16.75
N GLY A 197 40.90 -1.66 15.76
CA GLY A 197 39.47 -1.83 16.00
C GLY A 197 38.69 -0.51 16.16
N VAL A 198 39.39 0.62 16.28
CA VAL A 198 38.82 1.96 16.36
C VAL A 198 38.92 2.65 14.99
N CYS A 199 37.81 3.14 14.47
CA CYS A 199 37.65 3.84 13.21
C CYS A 199 37.53 5.34 13.43
N HIS A 200 38.18 6.11 12.58
CA HIS A 200 38.11 7.57 12.63
C HIS A 200 37.46 8.05 11.33
N PRO A 201 36.12 8.15 11.29
CA PRO A 201 35.43 8.61 10.10
C PRO A 201 35.66 10.11 9.91
N THR A 202 35.90 10.54 8.68
CA THR A 202 35.86 11.97 8.36
C THR A 202 34.41 12.46 8.29
N GLU A 203 34.21 13.78 8.39
CA GLU A 203 32.88 14.38 8.25
C GLU A 203 32.26 14.05 6.88
N GLY A 204 33.06 14.07 5.80
CA GLY A 204 32.61 13.72 4.45
C GLY A 204 32.16 12.26 4.30
N GLN A 205 32.84 11.32 4.96
CA GLN A 205 32.45 9.90 4.97
C GLN A 205 31.13 9.69 5.72
N THR A 206 30.99 10.35 6.87
CA THR A 206 29.76 10.32 7.67
C THR A 206 28.59 10.95 6.92
N ALA A 207 28.80 12.10 6.28
CA ALA A 207 27.78 12.77 5.48
C ALA A 207 27.34 11.93 4.29
N THR A 208 28.28 11.28 3.59
CA THR A 208 27.98 10.39 2.46
C THR A 208 27.14 9.19 2.89
N PHE A 209 27.45 8.60 4.04
CA PHE A 209 26.66 7.51 4.62
C PHE A 209 25.23 7.95 4.94
N PHE A 210 25.03 9.09 5.60
CA PHE A 210 23.69 9.59 5.91
C PHE A 210 22.92 10.03 4.67
N LEU A 211 23.58 10.62 3.67
CA LEU A 211 22.99 10.91 2.37
C LEU A 211 22.46 9.62 1.73
N ALA A 212 23.24 8.54 1.75
CA ALA A 212 22.82 7.24 1.26
C ALA A 212 21.58 6.72 2.03
N LEU A 213 21.61 6.77 3.36
CA LEU A 213 20.48 6.33 4.20
C LEU A 213 19.19 7.10 3.91
N TYR A 214 19.25 8.42 3.76
CA TYR A 214 18.06 9.23 3.50
C TYR A 214 17.58 9.14 2.04
N LEU A 215 18.47 8.88 1.07
CA LEU A 215 18.06 8.49 -0.28
C LEU A 215 17.30 7.16 -0.27
N ILE A 216 17.74 6.19 0.54
CA ILE A 216 17.02 4.93 0.72
C ILE A 216 15.67 5.18 1.40
N ALA A 217 15.62 6.03 2.43
CA ALA A 217 14.37 6.38 3.12
C ALA A 217 13.35 7.04 2.18
N LEU A 218 13.82 7.92 1.28
CA LEU A 218 13.01 8.49 0.21
C LEU A 218 12.50 7.39 -0.74
N GLY A 219 13.42 6.55 -1.24
CA GLY A 219 13.11 5.45 -2.16
C GLY A 219 12.07 4.47 -1.63
N THR A 220 12.25 3.93 -0.42
CA THR A 220 11.27 3.02 0.20
C THR A 220 9.92 3.71 0.44
N GLY A 221 9.93 5.01 0.73
CA GLY A 221 8.72 5.81 0.91
C GLY A 221 7.81 5.82 -0.32
N GLY A 222 8.36 6.02 -1.52
CA GLY A 222 7.55 5.99 -2.75
C GLY A 222 7.01 4.61 -3.13
N ILE A 223 7.69 3.54 -2.71
CA ILE A 223 7.37 2.16 -3.11
C ILE A 223 6.30 1.56 -2.19
N LYS A 224 6.48 1.68 -0.87
CA LYS A 224 5.65 1.02 0.16
C LYS A 224 4.13 1.18 -0.02
N PRO A 225 3.58 2.40 -0.20
CA PRO A 225 2.13 2.58 -0.32
C PRO A 225 1.60 2.15 -1.70
N CYS A 226 2.48 2.12 -2.71
CA CYS A 226 2.10 1.93 -4.10
C CYS A 226 2.15 0.46 -4.54
N VAL A 227 3.12 -0.33 -4.07
CA VAL A 227 3.34 -1.70 -4.57
C VAL A 227 2.19 -2.66 -4.26
N SER A 228 1.65 -2.63 -3.03
CA SER A 228 0.53 -3.49 -2.64
C SER A 228 -0.73 -3.13 -3.43
N SER A 229 -1.01 -1.84 -3.55
CA SER A 229 -2.12 -1.29 -4.33
C SER A 229 -1.97 -1.59 -5.83
N PHE A 230 -0.77 -1.41 -6.38
CA PHE A 230 -0.47 -1.75 -7.77
C PHE A 230 -0.60 -3.25 -8.05
N GLY A 231 -0.22 -4.11 -7.10
CA GLY A 231 -0.46 -5.55 -7.17
C GLY A 231 -1.94 -5.91 -7.14
N ALA A 232 -2.73 -5.18 -6.35
CA ALA A 232 -4.18 -5.33 -6.30
C ALA A 232 -4.86 -4.91 -7.62
N ASP A 233 -4.36 -3.86 -8.28
CA ASP A 233 -4.86 -3.37 -9.58
C ASP A 233 -4.66 -4.37 -10.73
N GLN A 234 -3.93 -5.47 -10.50
CA GLN A 234 -3.79 -6.52 -11.51
C GLN A 234 -5.01 -7.43 -11.60
N PHE A 235 -6.00 -7.25 -10.73
CA PHE A 235 -7.21 -8.07 -10.67
C PHE A 235 -8.46 -7.18 -10.74
N ASP A 236 -9.37 -7.50 -11.66
CA ASP A 236 -10.65 -6.82 -11.81
C ASP A 236 -11.58 -7.17 -10.65
N GLU A 237 -12.04 -6.15 -9.92
CA GLU A 237 -12.93 -6.34 -8.75
C GLU A 237 -14.38 -6.68 -9.14
N THR A 238 -14.78 -6.36 -10.37
CA THR A 238 -16.12 -6.67 -10.89
C THR A 238 -16.26 -8.15 -11.27
N ASP A 239 -15.13 -8.83 -11.47
CA ASP A 239 -15.06 -10.24 -11.83
C ASP A 239 -14.87 -11.11 -10.57
N GLU A 240 -15.89 -11.89 -10.22
CA GLU A 240 -15.87 -12.78 -9.05
C GLU A 240 -14.75 -13.84 -9.10
N SER A 241 -14.25 -14.18 -10.30
CA SER A 241 -13.13 -15.12 -10.44
C SER A 241 -11.77 -14.46 -10.15
N GLU A 242 -11.56 -13.23 -10.63
CA GLU A 242 -10.33 -12.47 -10.38
C GLU A 242 -10.27 -11.98 -8.93
N LYS A 243 -11.40 -11.59 -8.34
CA LYS A 243 -11.53 -11.23 -6.93
C LYS A 243 -11.07 -12.34 -5.97
N LYS A 244 -11.40 -13.60 -6.26
CA LYS A 244 -10.88 -14.75 -5.48
C LYS A 244 -9.36 -14.91 -5.64
N ARG A 245 -8.84 -14.71 -6.86
CA ARG A 245 -7.39 -14.78 -7.14
C ARG A 245 -6.61 -13.65 -6.47
N LYS A 246 -7.19 -12.45 -6.35
CA LYS A 246 -6.64 -11.30 -5.62
C LYS A 246 -6.36 -11.63 -4.15
N SER A 247 -7.27 -12.33 -3.47
CA SER A 247 -7.03 -12.79 -2.09
C SER A 247 -5.81 -13.71 -2.00
N SER A 248 -5.66 -14.63 -2.95
CA SER A 248 -4.47 -15.49 -3.04
C SER A 248 -3.19 -14.68 -3.31
N PHE A 249 -3.25 -13.61 -4.09
CA PHE A 249 -2.10 -12.71 -4.31
C PHE A 249 -1.61 -12.11 -2.99
N PHE A 250 -2.51 -11.58 -2.15
CA PHE A 250 -2.12 -11.01 -0.85
C PHE A 250 -1.47 -12.04 0.09
N ASN A 251 -1.92 -13.30 0.05
CA ASN A 251 -1.26 -14.37 0.80
C ASN A 251 0.19 -14.60 0.33
N TRP A 252 0.41 -14.64 -0.99
CA TRP A 252 1.76 -14.77 -1.56
C TRP A 252 2.62 -13.52 -1.34
N PHE A 253 2.01 -12.33 -1.35
CA PHE A 253 2.66 -11.07 -1.02
C PHE A 253 3.20 -11.07 0.41
N TYR A 254 2.36 -11.48 1.36
CA TYR A 254 2.76 -11.64 2.76
C TYR A 254 3.85 -12.71 2.94
N PHE A 255 3.74 -13.83 2.22
CA PHE A 255 4.78 -14.86 2.22
C PHE A 255 6.13 -14.30 1.72
N SER A 256 6.14 -13.56 0.60
CA SER A 256 7.34 -12.92 0.05
C SER A 256 8.01 -11.96 1.04
N ILE A 257 7.22 -11.16 1.77
CA ILE A 257 7.73 -10.27 2.83
C ILE A 257 8.48 -11.06 3.91
N ASN A 258 7.86 -12.14 4.41
CA ASN A 258 8.43 -12.95 5.48
C ASN A 258 9.71 -13.67 5.04
N VAL A 259 9.75 -14.19 3.80
CA VAL A 259 10.95 -14.82 3.25
C VAL A 259 12.10 -13.79 3.16
N GLY A 260 11.84 -12.60 2.61
CA GLY A 260 12.83 -11.54 2.52
C GLY A 260 13.35 -11.11 3.89
N ALA A 261 12.45 -10.92 4.86
CA ALA A 261 12.79 -10.55 6.23
C ALA A 261 13.60 -11.64 6.96
N LEU A 262 13.25 -12.91 6.79
CA LEU A 262 13.94 -14.05 7.41
C LEU A 262 15.37 -14.19 6.88
N VAL A 263 15.56 -14.10 5.55
CA VAL A 263 16.90 -14.15 4.94
C VAL A 263 17.74 -12.96 5.38
N ALA A 264 17.11 -11.78 5.49
CA ALA A 264 17.76 -10.57 5.98
C ALA A 264 18.24 -10.70 7.44
N SER A 265 17.38 -11.09 8.37
CA SER A 265 17.69 -11.17 9.80
C SER A 265 18.64 -12.32 10.16
N SER A 266 18.72 -13.37 9.33
CA SER A 266 19.61 -14.50 9.50
C SER A 266 20.91 -14.38 8.69
N VAL A 267 20.86 -14.75 7.41
CA VAL A 267 22.02 -14.90 6.53
C VAL A 267 22.74 -13.57 6.32
N LEU A 268 22.02 -12.48 6.03
CA LEU A 268 22.68 -11.19 5.78
C LEU A 268 23.32 -10.61 7.02
N VAL A 269 22.67 -10.68 8.19
CA VAL A 269 23.28 -10.26 9.45
C VAL A 269 24.55 -11.07 9.73
N TRP A 270 24.52 -12.38 9.48
CA TRP A 270 25.72 -13.22 9.62
C TRP A 270 26.84 -12.78 8.68
N ILE A 271 26.54 -12.49 7.41
CA ILE A 271 27.51 -11.97 6.42
C ILE A 271 28.10 -10.64 6.88
N GLN A 272 27.27 -9.71 7.37
CA GLN A 272 27.71 -8.39 7.84
C GLN A 272 28.73 -8.48 8.97
N MET A 273 28.48 -9.39 9.92
CA MET A 273 29.31 -9.52 11.12
C MET A 273 30.55 -10.40 10.92
N ASN A 274 30.48 -11.44 10.06
CA ASN A 274 31.56 -12.43 9.92
C ASN A 274 32.39 -12.25 8.63
N VAL A 275 31.79 -11.76 7.54
CA VAL A 275 32.47 -11.58 6.24
C VAL A 275 32.82 -10.10 6.03
N GLY A 276 31.88 -9.21 6.35
CA GLY A 276 32.08 -7.77 6.38
C GLY A 276 30.97 -6.96 5.72
N TRP A 277 30.96 -5.66 6.07
CA TRP A 277 29.91 -4.73 5.67
C TRP A 277 29.80 -4.45 4.17
N GLY A 278 30.89 -4.55 3.42
CA GLY A 278 30.85 -4.36 1.96
C GLY A 278 29.97 -5.40 1.26
N TRP A 279 30.11 -6.68 1.61
CA TRP A 279 29.21 -7.75 1.16
C TRP A 279 27.82 -7.63 1.80
N GLY A 280 27.78 -7.26 3.07
CA GLY A 280 26.55 -7.09 3.84
C GLY A 280 25.58 -6.05 3.28
N PHE A 281 26.07 -4.98 2.66
CA PHE A 281 25.24 -4.02 1.92
C PHE A 281 25.20 -4.31 0.42
N GLY A 282 26.29 -4.85 -0.15
CA GLY A 282 26.38 -5.13 -1.59
C GLY A 282 25.40 -6.19 -2.09
N ILE A 283 25.18 -7.28 -1.34
CA ILE A 283 24.20 -8.32 -1.72
C ILE A 283 22.78 -7.72 -1.83
N PRO A 284 22.27 -7.01 -0.80
CA PRO A 284 21.05 -6.21 -0.92
C PRO A 284 21.01 -5.24 -2.12
N THR A 285 22.10 -4.52 -2.40
CA THR A 285 22.16 -3.61 -3.55
C THR A 285 21.94 -4.34 -4.87
N VAL A 286 22.63 -5.48 -5.07
CA VAL A 286 22.51 -6.28 -6.28
C VAL A 286 21.10 -6.89 -6.38
N ALA A 287 20.56 -7.41 -5.27
CA ALA A 287 19.20 -7.92 -5.23
C ALA A 287 18.17 -6.85 -5.63
N MET A 288 18.33 -5.62 -5.14
CA MET A 288 17.46 -4.50 -5.49
C MET A 288 17.62 -4.06 -6.95
N ALA A 289 18.85 -4.08 -7.50
CA ALA A 289 19.06 -3.81 -8.92
C ALA A 289 18.41 -4.88 -9.82
N ILE A 290 18.47 -6.15 -9.43
CA ILE A 290 17.75 -7.24 -10.12
C ILE A 290 16.24 -7.03 -10.01
N ALA A 291 15.74 -6.61 -8.84
CA ALA A 291 14.33 -6.31 -8.62
C ALA A 291 13.81 -5.23 -9.58
N VAL A 292 14.58 -4.16 -9.80
CA VAL A 292 14.29 -3.12 -10.80
C VAL A 292 14.17 -3.71 -12.20
N LEU A 293 15.16 -4.47 -12.65
CA LEU A 293 15.14 -5.09 -13.97
C LEU A 293 13.95 -6.04 -14.14
N PHE A 294 13.65 -6.81 -13.10
CA PHE A 294 12.52 -7.74 -13.08
C PHE A 294 11.19 -6.99 -13.14
N PHE A 295 11.01 -5.94 -12.33
CA PHE A 295 9.82 -5.10 -12.34
C PHE A 295 9.57 -4.49 -13.73
N PHE A 296 10.59 -3.92 -14.37
CA PHE A 296 10.47 -3.35 -15.71
C PHE A 296 10.23 -4.40 -16.79
N SER A 297 10.77 -5.62 -16.66
CA SER A 297 10.52 -6.69 -17.63
C SER A 297 9.03 -7.10 -17.72
N GLY A 298 8.29 -6.95 -16.61
CA GLY A 298 6.85 -7.19 -16.53
C GLY A 298 5.97 -6.07 -17.12
N THR A 299 6.53 -4.94 -17.56
CA THR A 299 5.76 -3.73 -17.95
C THR A 299 4.66 -4.00 -18.98
N ARG A 300 4.85 -4.93 -19.92
CA ARG A 300 3.84 -5.25 -20.95
C ARG A 300 2.63 -6.01 -20.40
N LEU A 301 2.78 -6.63 -19.23
CA LEU A 301 1.78 -7.47 -18.61
C LEU A 301 0.98 -6.72 -17.54
N TYR A 302 1.36 -5.50 -17.17
CA TYR A 302 0.69 -4.78 -16.11
C TYR A 302 -0.57 -4.07 -16.56
N ARG A 303 -1.56 -4.04 -15.67
CA ARG A 303 -2.72 -3.16 -15.70
C ARG A 303 -2.42 -1.91 -14.89
N HIS A 304 -2.89 -0.76 -15.36
CA HIS A 304 -2.62 0.54 -14.74
C HIS A 304 -3.92 1.23 -14.35
N GLN A 305 -4.05 1.61 -13.08
CA GLN A 305 -5.13 2.49 -12.63
C GLN A 305 -4.78 3.95 -12.93
N LYS A 306 -5.75 4.72 -13.43
CA LYS A 306 -5.60 6.17 -13.62
C LYS A 306 -5.53 6.88 -12.25
N PRO A 307 -4.73 7.95 -12.09
CA PRO A 307 -4.70 8.73 -10.86
C PRO A 307 -6.09 9.33 -10.56
N GLY A 308 -6.67 8.97 -9.41
CA GLY A 308 -8.00 9.41 -8.97
C GLY A 308 -8.01 10.68 -8.10
N GLY A 309 -6.84 11.30 -7.88
CA GLY A 309 -6.66 12.42 -6.95
C GLY A 309 -6.27 11.95 -5.54
N SER A 310 -5.61 12.83 -4.77
CA SER A 310 -5.10 12.48 -3.44
C SER A 310 -6.08 12.88 -2.32
N PRO A 311 -6.37 11.97 -1.35
CA PRO A 311 -7.09 12.31 -0.13
C PRO A 311 -6.44 13.46 0.66
N LEU A 312 -5.11 13.59 0.62
CA LEU A 312 -4.39 14.68 1.29
C LEU A 312 -4.76 16.06 0.72
N THR A 313 -4.97 16.15 -0.60
CA THR A 313 -5.44 17.39 -1.24
C THR A 313 -6.83 17.77 -0.75
N ARG A 314 -7.74 16.80 -0.63
CA ARG A 314 -9.11 17.03 -0.12
C ARG A 314 -9.12 17.49 1.33
N ILE A 315 -8.28 16.88 2.17
CA ILE A 315 -8.09 17.33 3.57
C ILE A 315 -7.62 18.78 3.61
N ALA A 316 -6.62 19.13 2.80
CA ALA A 316 -6.10 20.50 2.73
C ALA A 316 -7.16 21.49 2.22
N GLN A 317 -7.97 21.11 1.22
CA GLN A 317 -9.08 21.91 0.70
C GLN A 317 -10.10 22.24 1.80
N VAL A 318 -10.57 21.25 2.55
CA VAL A 318 -11.53 21.47 3.64
C VAL A 318 -10.96 22.37 4.73
N LEU A 319 -9.69 22.19 5.12
CA LEU A 319 -9.03 23.05 6.10
C LEU A 319 -8.92 24.49 5.61
N VAL A 320 -8.49 24.70 4.36
CA VAL A 320 -8.37 26.04 3.77
C VAL A 320 -9.73 26.71 3.61
N ALA A 321 -10.73 26.00 3.08
CA ALA A 321 -12.08 26.52 2.88
C ALA A 321 -12.76 26.87 4.22
N SER A 322 -12.64 26.02 5.24
CA SER A 322 -13.18 26.30 6.59
C SER A 322 -12.49 27.50 7.26
N MET A 323 -11.17 27.67 7.10
CA MET A 323 -10.45 28.85 7.59
C MET A 323 -10.83 30.13 6.84
N ARG A 324 -11.01 30.07 5.52
CA ARG A 324 -11.49 31.23 4.73
C ARG A 324 -12.89 31.65 5.15
N LYS A 325 -13.75 30.68 5.48
CA LYS A 325 -15.13 30.88 5.93
C LYS A 325 -15.25 30.96 7.46
N PHE A 326 -14.18 31.29 8.19
CA PHE A 326 -14.18 31.28 9.66
C PHE A 326 -15.28 32.16 10.29
N ASN A 327 -15.62 33.28 9.66
CA ASN A 327 -16.67 34.21 10.13
C ASN A 327 -18.10 33.84 9.67
N VAL A 328 -18.25 32.79 8.85
CA VAL A 328 -19.56 32.36 8.33
C VAL A 328 -20.25 31.49 9.38
N GLN A 329 -21.54 31.71 9.58
CA GLN A 329 -22.36 30.84 10.42
C GLN A 329 -22.86 29.64 9.63
N VAL A 330 -22.76 28.47 10.24
CA VAL A 330 -23.29 27.22 9.66
C VAL A 330 -24.81 27.26 9.74
N PRO A 331 -25.55 27.09 8.62
CA PRO A 331 -27.01 27.03 8.64
C PRO A 331 -27.52 25.91 9.54
N ALA A 332 -28.65 26.14 10.22
CA ALA A 332 -29.30 25.11 11.03
C ALA A 332 -29.98 24.02 10.17
N ASP A 333 -30.32 24.33 8.92
CA ASP A 333 -30.93 23.40 7.97
C ASP A 333 -29.84 22.69 7.16
N LYS A 334 -29.76 21.36 7.35
CA LYS A 334 -28.77 20.45 6.77
C LYS A 334 -28.86 20.38 5.24
N SER A 335 -30.03 20.67 4.68
CA SER A 335 -30.28 20.66 3.23
C SER A 335 -29.64 21.83 2.47
N LEU A 336 -29.14 22.85 3.20
CA LEU A 336 -28.49 24.04 2.64
C LEU A 336 -26.97 23.89 2.49
N LEU A 337 -26.40 22.77 2.94
CA LEU A 337 -24.98 22.48 2.74
C LEU A 337 -24.74 21.94 1.33
N PHE A 338 -23.62 22.33 0.73
CA PHE A 338 -23.27 21.98 -0.63
C PHE A 338 -22.93 20.48 -0.75
N GLU A 339 -23.70 19.77 -1.58
CA GLU A 339 -23.43 18.39 -1.98
C GLU A 339 -23.76 18.23 -3.47
N VAL A 340 -22.96 17.45 -4.19
CA VAL A 340 -23.18 17.20 -5.62
C VAL A 340 -24.37 16.24 -5.78
N GLY A 341 -25.25 16.49 -6.76
CA GLY A 341 -26.51 15.75 -6.94
C GLY A 341 -26.41 14.33 -7.48
N ASP A 342 -25.27 13.91 -8.02
CA ASP A 342 -25.10 12.58 -8.65
C ASP A 342 -24.87 11.46 -7.62
N LYS A 343 -25.12 10.20 -8.02
CA LYS A 343 -25.04 9.01 -7.15
C LYS A 343 -23.62 8.63 -6.70
N GLU A 344 -22.60 9.32 -7.19
CA GLU A 344 -21.19 9.05 -6.87
C GLU A 344 -20.56 10.26 -6.20
N SER A 345 -19.65 10.00 -5.23
CA SER A 345 -18.72 11.02 -4.72
C SER A 345 -17.90 11.57 -5.89
N ALA A 346 -17.30 12.75 -5.75
CA ALA A 346 -16.34 13.28 -6.74
C ALA A 346 -15.12 12.35 -6.97
N ILE A 347 -14.98 11.28 -6.17
CA ILE A 347 -14.09 10.14 -6.40
C ILE A 347 -14.96 8.93 -6.80
N GLU A 348 -14.68 8.38 -7.97
CA GLU A 348 -15.24 7.12 -8.48
C GLU A 348 -15.00 6.00 -7.43
N GLY A 349 -16.09 5.41 -6.90
CA GLY A 349 -16.03 4.34 -5.88
C GLY A 349 -16.16 4.75 -4.41
N SER A 350 -16.26 6.05 -4.06
CA SER A 350 -16.47 6.49 -2.67
C SER A 350 -17.96 6.72 -2.33
N ARG A 351 -18.39 6.28 -1.14
CA ARG A 351 -19.76 6.42 -0.64
C ARG A 351 -19.98 7.83 -0.07
N LYS A 352 -21.14 8.44 -0.32
CA LYS A 352 -21.55 9.67 0.36
C LYS A 352 -21.67 9.44 1.87
N LEU A 353 -21.10 10.36 2.64
CA LEU A 353 -21.14 10.32 4.10
C LEU A 353 -22.23 11.25 4.62
N ASP A 354 -23.01 10.76 5.58
CA ASP A 354 -24.04 11.55 6.24
C ASP A 354 -23.41 12.58 7.18
N HIS A 355 -24.00 13.78 7.20
CA HIS A 355 -23.53 14.88 8.04
C HIS A 355 -23.60 14.56 9.54
N THR A 356 -22.56 14.93 10.29
CA THR A 356 -22.48 14.79 11.75
C THR A 356 -22.27 16.13 12.46
N GLU A 357 -22.88 16.29 13.64
CA GLU A 357 -22.87 17.57 14.38
C GLU A 357 -21.56 17.86 15.13
N GLN A 358 -20.64 16.90 15.19
CA GLN A 358 -19.32 17.08 15.81
C GLN A 358 -18.38 17.84 14.87
N PHE A 359 -17.48 18.65 15.46
CA PHE A 359 -16.54 19.50 14.71
C PHE A 359 -17.24 20.43 13.71
N SER A 360 -18.35 21.04 14.13
CA SER A 360 -19.20 21.89 13.28
C SER A 360 -18.49 23.09 12.65
N PHE A 361 -17.32 23.47 13.16
CA PHE A 361 -16.48 24.49 12.53
C PHE A 361 -15.96 24.07 11.14
N LEU A 362 -15.81 22.77 10.86
CA LEU A 362 -15.39 22.26 9.55
C LEU A 362 -16.53 22.34 8.52
N ASP A 363 -17.78 22.29 8.96
CA ASP A 363 -18.96 22.41 8.08
C ASP A 363 -19.04 23.76 7.38
N LYS A 364 -18.34 24.77 7.90
CA LYS A 364 -18.17 26.07 7.24
C LYS A 364 -17.60 25.94 5.82
N ALA A 365 -16.80 24.91 5.54
CA ALA A 365 -16.27 24.66 4.20
C ALA A 365 -17.37 24.30 3.18
N ALA A 366 -18.49 23.72 3.63
CA ALA A 366 -19.61 23.30 2.80
C ALA A 366 -20.78 24.30 2.77
N VAL A 367 -20.62 25.48 3.39
CA VAL A 367 -21.64 26.54 3.33
C VAL A 367 -21.54 27.30 2.02
N ASP A 368 -22.60 27.25 1.22
CA ASP A 368 -22.72 28.04 -0.01
C ASP A 368 -22.97 29.52 0.35
N THR A 369 -22.01 30.40 0.05
CA THR A 369 -22.16 31.84 0.28
C THR A 369 -22.45 32.56 -1.02
N ARG A 370 -23.15 33.71 -0.96
CA ARG A 370 -23.49 34.51 -2.16
C ARG A 370 -22.27 34.97 -2.97
N ALA A 371 -21.07 34.97 -2.39
CA ALA A 371 -19.82 35.26 -3.09
C ALA A 371 -19.31 34.08 -3.95
N ASP A 372 -19.69 32.85 -3.60
CA ASP A 372 -19.33 31.61 -4.31
C ASP A 372 -20.26 31.35 -5.51
N ALA A 373 -21.46 31.96 -5.50
CA ALA A 373 -22.49 31.85 -6.54
C ALA A 373 -22.19 32.64 -7.84
N GLY A 374 -21.05 33.33 -7.91
CA GLY A 374 -20.60 34.08 -9.09
C GLY A 374 -19.97 33.21 -10.19
N ASP A 375 -19.51 32.01 -9.84
CA ASP A 375 -18.94 31.06 -10.79
C ASP A 375 -19.99 30.06 -11.29
N ILE A 376 -19.94 29.78 -12.58
CA ILE A 376 -20.88 28.93 -13.33
C ILE A 376 -21.12 27.61 -12.57
N LYS A 377 -22.40 27.28 -12.31
CA LYS A 377 -22.83 25.99 -11.73
C LYS A 377 -22.13 24.83 -12.47
N GLY A 378 -21.09 24.26 -11.83
CA GLY A 378 -20.28 23.17 -12.38
C GLY A 378 -18.76 23.34 -12.27
N LEU A 379 -18.25 24.55 -11.98
CA LEU A 379 -16.81 24.87 -11.91
C LEU A 379 -16.41 25.59 -10.60
N THR A 380 -17.05 25.27 -9.48
CA THR A 380 -16.66 25.82 -8.17
C THR A 380 -15.28 25.31 -7.75
N ASP A 381 -14.37 26.24 -7.43
CA ASP A 381 -13.02 25.93 -6.92
C ASP A 381 -13.13 25.12 -5.61
N PRO A 382 -12.63 23.85 -5.58
CA PRO A 382 -12.65 23.01 -4.38
C PRO A 382 -11.92 23.61 -3.17
N TRP A 383 -11.08 24.64 -3.36
CA TRP A 383 -10.41 25.38 -2.29
C TRP A 383 -11.26 26.48 -1.64
N ILE A 384 -12.46 26.75 -2.18
CA ILE A 384 -13.41 27.77 -1.69
C ILE A 384 -14.69 27.11 -1.18
N LEU A 385 -15.19 26.10 -1.88
CA LEU A 385 -16.40 25.36 -1.52
C LEU A 385 -16.14 23.86 -1.61
N CYS A 386 -16.33 23.15 -0.49
CA CYS A 386 -16.18 21.71 -0.39
C CYS A 386 -17.54 21.02 -0.25
N THR A 387 -17.63 19.74 -0.60
CA THR A 387 -18.85 18.95 -0.37
C THR A 387 -18.98 18.52 1.08
N VAL A 388 -20.20 18.20 1.55
CA VAL A 388 -20.42 17.62 2.89
C VAL A 388 -19.65 16.30 3.01
N THR A 389 -19.65 15.47 1.97
CA THR A 389 -18.86 14.24 1.96
C THR A 389 -17.36 14.49 2.22
N GLN A 390 -16.75 15.51 1.58
CA GLN A 390 -15.35 15.89 1.84
C GLN A 390 -15.11 16.32 3.29
N VAL A 391 -16.04 17.08 3.87
CA VAL A 391 -15.96 17.54 5.25
C VAL A 391 -16.05 16.37 6.23
N GLU A 392 -16.99 15.44 6.00
CA GLU A 392 -17.18 14.27 6.85
C GLU A 392 -16.01 13.28 6.77
N GLU A 393 -15.36 13.13 5.61
CA GLU A 393 -14.10 12.38 5.48
C GLU A 393 -13.02 12.95 6.42
N LEU A 394 -12.83 14.28 6.46
CA LEU A 394 -11.88 14.91 7.37
C LEU A 394 -12.29 14.70 8.84
N LYS A 395 -13.58 14.86 9.17
CA LYS A 395 -14.07 14.62 10.54
C LYS A 395 -13.81 13.18 10.98
N ALA A 396 -14.01 12.19 10.11
CA ALA A 396 -13.69 10.80 10.38
C ALA A 396 -12.20 10.62 10.71
N ILE A 397 -11.31 11.19 9.90
CA ILE A 397 -9.86 11.14 10.16
C ILE A 397 -9.52 11.78 11.51
N VAL A 398 -10.09 12.94 11.84
CA VAL A 398 -9.87 13.61 13.13
C VAL A 398 -10.31 12.74 14.31
N ARG A 399 -11.42 12.00 14.18
CA ARG A 399 -11.87 11.03 15.20
C ARG A 399 -10.91 9.86 15.39
N LEU A 400 -10.17 9.48 14.35
CA LEU A 400 -9.19 8.39 14.39
C LEU A 400 -7.84 8.81 14.98
N LEU A 401 -7.50 10.11 14.99
CA LEU A 401 -6.21 10.61 15.47
C LEU A 401 -5.85 10.19 16.92
N PRO A 402 -6.77 10.24 17.92
CA PRO A 402 -6.43 9.81 19.27
C PRO A 402 -6.06 8.32 19.35
N ILE A 403 -6.76 7.47 18.58
CA ILE A 403 -6.51 6.04 18.51
C ILE A 403 -5.16 5.79 17.83
N TRP A 404 -4.91 6.47 16.71
CA TRP A 404 -3.61 6.44 16.03
C TRP A 404 -2.46 6.88 16.96
N ALA A 405 -2.65 7.95 17.73
CA ALA A 405 -1.66 8.49 18.66
C ALA A 405 -1.30 7.49 19.77
N SER A 406 -2.26 6.69 20.24
CA SER A 406 -1.99 5.63 21.22
C SER A 406 -1.02 4.55 20.68
N GLY A 407 -1.02 4.31 19.37
CA GLY A 407 -0.11 3.38 18.69
C GLY A 407 1.36 3.83 18.69
N ILE A 408 1.64 5.12 18.92
CA ILE A 408 3.01 5.66 19.01
C ILE A 408 3.81 4.98 20.13
N ILE A 409 3.15 4.67 21.25
CA ILE A 409 3.79 3.98 22.38
C ILE A 409 4.27 2.60 21.95
N PHE A 410 3.43 1.83 21.25
CA PHE A 410 3.82 0.52 20.76
C PHE A 410 4.95 0.60 19.74
N ALA A 411 4.89 1.53 18.78
CA ALA A 411 5.97 1.76 17.83
C ALA A 411 7.30 2.09 18.51
N THR A 412 7.26 2.82 19.63
CA THR A 412 8.43 3.14 20.45
C THR A 412 9.04 1.88 21.07
N VAL A 413 8.22 0.98 21.64
CA VAL A 413 8.66 -0.32 22.16
C VAL A 413 9.25 -1.19 21.06
N TYR A 414 8.54 -1.31 19.94
CA TYR A 414 8.96 -2.11 18.79
C TYR A 414 10.32 -1.65 18.23
N SER A 415 10.56 -0.33 18.18
CA SER A 415 11.83 0.24 17.69
C SER A 415 13.06 -0.11 18.53
N GLN A 416 12.88 -0.54 19.80
CA GLN A 416 14.01 -0.94 20.65
C GLN A 416 14.68 -2.24 20.17
N MET A 417 13.94 -3.08 19.44
CA MET A 417 14.43 -4.37 18.93
C MET A 417 15.60 -4.25 17.97
N THR A 418 15.64 -3.19 17.15
CA THR A 418 16.69 -2.94 16.15
C THR A 418 17.80 -2.03 16.66
N THR A 419 17.69 -1.56 17.91
CA THR A 419 18.61 -0.59 18.51
C THR A 419 19.14 -1.08 19.86
N MET A 420 18.49 -0.70 20.97
CA MET A 420 18.97 -0.97 22.31
C MET A 420 19.08 -2.46 22.63
N PHE A 421 18.17 -3.29 22.11
CA PHE A 421 18.24 -4.73 22.34
C PHE A 421 19.47 -5.35 21.65
N VAL A 422 19.79 -4.91 20.44
CA VAL A 422 21.01 -5.33 19.73
C VAL A 422 22.25 -4.89 20.50
N LEU A 423 22.29 -3.64 20.96
CA LEU A 423 23.42 -3.09 21.71
C LEU A 423 23.64 -3.81 23.04
N GLN A 424 22.56 -4.16 23.76
CA GLN A 424 22.62 -4.99 24.95
C GLN A 424 23.17 -6.38 24.62
N GLY A 425 22.64 -7.03 23.57
CA GLY A 425 23.04 -8.37 23.15
C GLY A 425 24.49 -8.49 22.72
N ASN A 426 25.08 -7.43 22.17
CA ASN A 426 26.50 -7.41 21.81
C ASN A 426 27.45 -7.55 23.03
N THR A 427 26.99 -7.24 24.24
CA THR A 427 27.77 -7.36 25.48
C THR A 427 27.55 -8.69 26.22
N MET A 428 26.71 -9.56 25.65
CA MET A 428 26.36 -10.87 26.20
C MET A 428 27.12 -11.96 25.44
N ASP A 429 27.19 -13.17 26.01
CA ASP A 429 27.84 -14.31 25.37
C ASP A 429 27.01 -14.79 24.16
N PRO A 430 27.53 -14.65 22.91
CA PRO A 430 26.81 -15.01 21.69
C PRO A 430 26.92 -16.50 21.35
N SER A 431 27.54 -17.32 22.22
CA SER A 431 27.83 -18.72 21.92
C SER A 431 26.55 -19.57 21.82
N MET A 432 26.33 -20.18 20.66
CA MET A 432 25.28 -21.17 20.41
C MET A 432 25.96 -22.53 20.17
N GLY A 433 26.24 -23.23 21.27
CA GLY A 433 27.08 -24.42 21.25
C GLY A 433 28.57 -24.10 21.07
N PRO A 434 29.41 -25.11 20.75
CA PRO A 434 30.87 -24.96 20.82
C PRO A 434 31.52 -24.25 19.61
N LYS A 435 30.82 -24.09 18.48
CA LYS A 435 31.44 -23.63 17.21
C LYS A 435 30.75 -22.44 16.56
N PHE A 436 29.56 -22.04 17.02
CA PHE A 436 28.76 -21.02 16.36
C PHE A 436 28.49 -19.84 17.30
N LYS A 437 28.71 -18.62 16.81
CA LYS A 437 28.38 -17.38 17.51
C LYS A 437 27.27 -16.68 16.75
N ILE A 438 26.11 -16.54 17.38
CA ILE A 438 24.97 -15.86 16.78
C ILE A 438 25.13 -14.33 16.91
N PRO A 439 24.98 -13.56 15.83
CA PRO A 439 24.93 -12.09 15.93
C PRO A 439 23.73 -11.62 16.75
N ALA A 440 23.91 -10.59 17.59
CA ALA A 440 22.82 -10.05 18.41
C ALA A 440 21.62 -9.55 17.59
N ALA A 441 21.87 -8.91 16.44
CA ALA A 441 20.83 -8.43 15.54
C ALA A 441 19.94 -9.57 14.96
N SER A 442 20.44 -10.80 14.92
CA SER A 442 19.67 -11.98 14.47
C SER A 442 18.65 -12.46 15.50
N LEU A 443 18.65 -11.95 16.74
CA LEU A 443 17.63 -12.30 17.73
C LEU A 443 16.23 -11.79 17.36
N SER A 444 16.12 -10.86 16.41
CA SER A 444 14.85 -10.47 15.78
C SER A 444 14.08 -11.66 15.19
N ILE A 445 14.74 -12.78 14.87
CA ILE A 445 14.08 -14.02 14.43
C ILE A 445 13.10 -14.55 15.49
N PHE A 446 13.38 -14.37 16.78
CA PHE A 446 12.48 -14.83 17.85
C PHE A 446 11.17 -14.06 17.90
N ASP A 447 11.16 -12.82 17.45
CA ASP A 447 9.94 -12.04 17.25
C ASP A 447 9.11 -12.62 16.09
N THR A 448 9.74 -12.90 14.94
CA THR A 448 9.07 -13.58 13.81
C THR A 448 8.50 -14.94 14.20
N ILE A 449 9.26 -15.75 14.96
CA ILE A 449 8.78 -17.03 15.50
C ILE A 449 7.58 -16.80 16.42
N SER A 450 7.62 -15.76 17.25
CA SER A 450 6.52 -15.39 18.13
C SER A 450 5.25 -15.09 17.34
N VAL A 451 5.33 -14.26 16.29
CA VAL A 451 4.19 -13.94 15.41
C VAL A 451 3.60 -15.22 14.78
N ILE A 452 4.46 -16.11 14.26
CA ILE A 452 4.03 -17.39 13.65
C ILE A 452 3.30 -18.27 14.67
N VAL A 453 3.68 -18.23 15.95
CA VAL A 453 3.02 -18.99 17.03
C VAL A 453 1.72 -18.32 17.48
N TRP A 454 1.74 -17.00 17.68
CA TRP A 454 0.63 -16.26 18.26
C TRP A 454 -0.53 -16.04 17.30
N VAL A 455 -0.31 -15.93 15.99
CA VAL A 455 -1.41 -15.76 15.02
C VAL A 455 -2.37 -16.96 15.04
N PRO A 456 -1.93 -18.22 14.84
CA PRO A 456 -2.83 -19.37 14.95
C PRO A 456 -3.40 -19.56 16.36
N PHE A 457 -2.62 -19.25 17.40
CA PHE A 457 -3.08 -19.33 18.79
C PHE A 457 -4.22 -18.35 19.06
N TYR A 458 -4.09 -17.10 18.57
CA TYR A 458 -5.12 -16.09 18.64
C TYR A 458 -6.40 -16.56 17.93
N ASP A 459 -6.29 -16.97 16.66
CA ASP A 459 -7.46 -17.33 15.85
C ASP A 459 -8.16 -18.61 16.32
N ARG A 460 -7.42 -19.62 16.76
CA ARG A 460 -8.00 -20.94 17.09
C ARG A 460 -8.36 -21.13 18.55
N LEU A 461 -7.71 -20.41 19.46
CA LEU A 461 -7.94 -20.59 20.89
C LEU A 461 -8.52 -19.33 21.53
N ILE A 462 -7.90 -18.16 21.30
CA ILE A 462 -8.34 -16.92 21.95
C ILE A 462 -9.67 -16.44 21.39
N VAL A 463 -9.85 -16.36 20.06
CA VAL A 463 -11.09 -15.88 19.44
C VAL A 463 -12.29 -16.74 19.82
N PRO A 464 -12.25 -18.09 19.73
CA PRO A 464 -13.39 -18.92 20.14
C PRO A 464 -13.67 -18.84 21.64
N ALA A 465 -12.64 -18.77 22.49
CA ALA A 465 -12.82 -18.60 23.92
C ALA A 465 -13.46 -17.23 24.23
N ALA A 466 -12.92 -16.14 23.69
CA ALA A 466 -13.45 -14.80 23.85
C ALA A 466 -14.89 -14.71 23.36
N ARG A 467 -15.20 -15.28 22.19
CA ARG A 467 -16.56 -15.33 21.62
C ARG A 467 -17.57 -15.99 22.56
N ARG A 468 -17.17 -17.05 23.29
CA ARG A 468 -18.05 -17.70 24.29
C ARG A 468 -18.40 -16.76 25.45
N PHE A 469 -17.51 -15.84 25.82
CA PHE A 469 -17.73 -14.91 26.94
C PHE A 469 -18.33 -13.58 26.50
N THR A 470 -17.90 -13.03 25.36
CA THR A 470 -18.30 -11.69 24.90
C THR A 470 -19.52 -11.72 23.99
N GLY A 471 -19.86 -12.87 23.40
CA GLY A 471 -20.90 -12.98 22.38
C GLY A 471 -20.54 -12.32 21.04
N ASN A 472 -19.36 -11.70 20.91
CA ASN A 472 -18.94 -11.03 19.69
C ASN A 472 -18.40 -12.07 18.68
N PRO A 473 -18.86 -12.08 17.40
CA PRO A 473 -18.38 -13.00 16.38
C PRO A 473 -16.86 -12.97 16.16
N ARG A 474 -16.21 -11.81 16.38
CA ARG A 474 -14.76 -11.62 16.26
C ARG A 474 -13.99 -11.88 17.57
N GLY A 475 -14.67 -12.31 18.64
CA GLY A 475 -14.08 -12.52 19.96
C GLY A 475 -13.89 -11.21 20.74
N PHE A 476 -13.01 -10.33 20.29
CA PHE A 476 -12.80 -8.98 20.86
C PHE A 476 -13.25 -7.89 19.89
N THR A 477 -13.54 -6.69 20.43
CA THR A 477 -13.56 -5.48 19.59
C THR A 477 -12.13 -5.15 19.17
N GLN A 478 -11.96 -4.51 18.01
CA GLN A 478 -10.63 -4.13 17.51
C GLN A 478 -9.89 -3.21 18.49
N LEU A 479 -10.58 -2.25 19.10
CA LEU A 479 -10.00 -1.35 20.10
C LEU A 479 -9.57 -2.11 21.37
N THR A 480 -10.36 -3.08 21.84
CA THR A 480 -9.97 -3.95 22.97
C THR A 480 -8.74 -4.78 22.62
N ARG A 481 -8.68 -5.36 21.42
CA ARG A 481 -7.52 -6.13 20.93
C ARG A 481 -6.25 -5.28 20.94
N MET A 482 -6.32 -4.05 20.41
CA MET A 482 -5.21 -3.09 20.44
C MET A 482 -4.78 -2.75 21.88
N GLY A 483 -5.74 -2.51 22.78
CA GLY A 483 -5.46 -2.24 24.19
C GLY A 483 -4.74 -3.38 24.91
N ILE A 484 -5.11 -4.64 24.62
CA ILE A 484 -4.42 -5.83 25.14
C ILE A 484 -2.96 -5.85 24.67
N GLY A 485 -2.72 -5.57 23.38
CA GLY A 485 -1.36 -5.52 22.84
C GLY A 485 -0.48 -4.46 23.49
N LEU A 486 -1.03 -3.27 23.75
CA LEU A 486 -0.33 -2.22 24.51
C LEU A 486 0.05 -2.68 25.91
N VAL A 487 -0.85 -3.38 26.62
CA VAL A 487 -0.56 -3.94 27.96
C VAL A 487 0.53 -5.03 27.88
N ILE A 488 0.47 -5.92 26.89
CA ILE A 488 1.50 -6.96 26.68
C ILE A 488 2.88 -6.32 26.46
N SER A 489 2.94 -5.20 25.72
CA SER A 489 4.21 -4.50 25.43
C SER A 489 4.93 -4.00 26.70
N ILE A 490 4.18 -3.67 27.77
CA ILE A 490 4.76 -3.27 29.06
C ILE A 490 5.59 -4.42 29.64
N PHE A 491 5.09 -5.65 29.57
CA PHE A 491 5.81 -6.82 30.10
C PHE A 491 7.10 -7.09 29.33
N SER A 492 7.15 -6.80 28.02
CA SER A 492 8.40 -6.90 27.26
C SER A 492 9.46 -5.91 27.77
N MET A 493 9.07 -4.65 27.98
CA MET A 493 9.99 -3.64 28.50
C MET A 493 10.43 -3.92 29.94
N VAL A 494 9.56 -4.49 30.77
CA VAL A 494 9.91 -4.96 32.12
C VAL A 494 10.92 -6.10 32.04
N ALA A 495 10.70 -7.11 31.17
CA ALA A 495 11.64 -8.21 30.98
C ALA A 495 13.02 -7.70 30.53
N ALA A 496 13.06 -6.75 29.59
CA ALA A 496 14.30 -6.14 29.12
C ALA A 496 15.01 -5.34 30.21
N GLY A 497 14.27 -4.56 30.99
CA GLY A 497 14.81 -3.80 32.12
C GLY A 497 15.37 -4.70 33.22
N VAL A 498 14.65 -5.78 33.58
CA VAL A 498 15.11 -6.77 34.57
C VAL A 498 16.39 -7.46 34.09
N LEU A 499 16.44 -7.86 32.82
CA LEU A 499 17.65 -8.46 32.24
C LEU A 499 18.84 -7.50 32.32
N GLU A 500 18.63 -6.22 32.02
CA GLU A 500 19.69 -5.22 32.11
C GLU A 500 20.19 -5.02 33.55
N LEU A 501 19.28 -5.03 34.54
CA LEU A 501 19.65 -4.98 35.95
C LEU A 501 20.49 -6.20 36.36
N VAL A 502 20.10 -7.40 35.92
CA VAL A 502 20.88 -8.63 36.19
C VAL A 502 22.28 -8.54 35.56
N ARG A 503 22.35 -8.09 34.31
CA ARG A 503 23.60 -7.91 33.57
C ARG A 503 24.53 -6.92 34.28
N LEU A 504 24.04 -5.74 34.65
CA LEU A 504 24.81 -4.71 35.35
C LEU A 504 25.23 -5.14 36.76
N ASN A 505 24.37 -5.86 37.48
CA ASN A 505 24.73 -6.41 38.80
C ASN A 505 25.85 -7.46 38.69
N MET A 506 25.87 -8.27 37.63
CA MET A 506 26.95 -9.21 37.37
C MET A 506 28.29 -8.51 37.13
N VAL A 507 28.29 -7.42 36.35
CA VAL A 507 29.47 -6.56 36.13
C VAL A 507 30.01 -6.04 37.46
N LYS A 508 29.12 -5.46 38.28
CA LYS A 508 29.48 -4.87 39.57
C LYS A 508 30.02 -5.91 40.56
N LYS A 509 29.42 -7.10 40.62
CA LYS A 509 29.79 -8.15 41.58
C LYS A 509 31.13 -8.82 41.25
N HIS A 510 31.43 -9.01 39.96
CA HIS A 510 32.61 -9.75 39.51
C HIS A 510 33.70 -8.85 38.89
N ASN A 511 33.52 -7.53 38.98
CA ASN A 511 34.45 -6.51 38.47
C ASN A 511 34.75 -6.62 36.96
N TYR A 512 33.74 -6.97 36.15
CA TYR A 512 33.87 -7.17 34.69
C TYR A 512 33.83 -5.87 33.87
N TYR A 513 34.28 -4.74 34.42
CA TYR A 513 34.22 -3.44 33.72
C TYR A 513 35.06 -3.39 32.44
N ASN A 514 36.10 -4.22 32.36
CA ASN A 514 37.02 -4.28 31.22
C ASN A 514 36.77 -5.49 30.30
N GLN A 515 35.68 -6.24 30.48
CA GLN A 515 35.32 -7.34 29.58
C GLN A 515 34.29 -6.87 28.54
N ASP A 516 34.61 -7.10 27.27
CA ASP A 516 33.71 -6.78 26.16
C ASP A 516 32.46 -7.68 26.15
N GLN A 517 32.60 -8.92 26.61
CA GLN A 517 31.53 -9.93 26.64
C GLN A 517 31.40 -10.52 28.04
N LEU A 518 30.18 -10.46 28.58
CA LEU A 518 29.85 -11.05 29.88
C LEU A 518 29.49 -12.52 29.72
N PRO A 519 29.76 -13.37 30.73
CA PRO A 519 29.36 -14.78 30.75
C PRO A 519 27.85 -14.94 31.04
N LEU A 520 27.03 -14.16 30.33
CA LEU A 520 25.58 -14.20 30.37
C LEU A 520 25.10 -14.50 28.95
N SER A 521 24.46 -15.65 28.77
CA SER A 521 24.04 -16.07 27.43
C SER A 521 23.08 -15.08 26.78
N ILE A 522 23.30 -14.77 25.51
CA ILE A 522 22.45 -13.86 24.74
C ILE A 522 20.98 -14.32 24.66
N PHE A 523 20.70 -15.62 24.82
CA PHE A 523 19.33 -16.17 24.81
C PHE A 523 18.46 -15.71 25.99
N TRP A 524 19.03 -15.07 27.01
CA TRP A 524 18.24 -14.39 28.03
C TRP A 524 17.41 -13.23 27.48
N GLN A 525 17.71 -12.73 26.27
CA GLN A 525 16.89 -11.75 25.55
C GLN A 525 15.67 -12.37 24.83
N VAL A 526 15.56 -13.69 24.73
CA VAL A 526 14.41 -14.32 24.02
C VAL A 526 13.06 -13.86 24.57
N PRO A 527 12.82 -13.74 25.91
CA PRO A 527 11.54 -13.30 26.44
C PRO A 527 11.12 -11.90 25.95
N GLN A 528 12.00 -10.91 25.94
CA GLN A 528 11.65 -9.56 25.48
C GLN A 528 11.24 -9.56 24.00
N TYR A 529 12.00 -10.24 23.13
CA TYR A 529 11.66 -10.36 21.70
C TYR A 529 10.35 -11.12 21.49
N PHE A 530 10.17 -12.25 22.18
CA PHE A 530 8.97 -13.07 22.04
C PHE A 530 7.70 -12.34 22.53
N ILE A 531 7.79 -11.58 23.64
CA ILE A 531 6.66 -10.78 24.15
C ILE A 531 6.35 -9.61 23.22
N VAL A 532 7.35 -8.96 22.58
CA VAL A 532 7.06 -7.94 21.56
C VAL A 532 6.26 -8.54 20.40
N GLY A 533 6.67 -9.68 19.86
CA GLY A 533 5.93 -10.33 18.76
C GLY A 533 4.51 -10.74 19.16
N ALA A 534 4.29 -11.13 20.41
CA ALA A 534 2.93 -11.32 20.93
C ALA A 534 2.15 -10.00 20.92
N ALA A 535 2.72 -8.92 21.45
CA ALA A 535 2.08 -7.60 21.46
C ALA A 535 1.81 -7.06 20.04
N GLU A 536 2.64 -7.40 19.06
CA GLU A 536 2.49 -7.05 17.65
C GLU A 536 1.21 -7.65 17.05
N VAL A 537 0.96 -8.95 17.28
CA VAL A 537 -0.23 -9.66 16.80
C VAL A 537 -1.53 -9.06 17.32
N PHE A 538 -1.50 -8.50 18.53
CA PHE A 538 -2.66 -7.81 19.11
C PHE A 538 -2.77 -6.35 18.65
N THR A 539 -1.65 -5.62 18.57
CA THR A 539 -1.66 -4.18 18.29
C THR A 539 -1.70 -3.88 16.80
N PHE A 540 -0.70 -4.30 16.01
CA PHE A 540 -0.59 -3.90 14.60
C PHE A 540 -1.66 -4.58 13.72
N ILE A 541 -1.93 -5.87 13.92
CA ILE A 541 -3.00 -6.53 13.17
C ILE A 541 -4.36 -5.92 13.54
N GLY A 542 -4.60 -5.67 14.84
CA GLY A 542 -5.82 -5.01 15.30
C GLY A 542 -5.99 -3.59 14.76
N GLN A 543 -4.89 -2.84 14.68
CA GLN A 543 -4.87 -1.48 14.13
C GLN A 543 -5.12 -1.46 12.61
N LEU A 544 -4.57 -2.43 11.88
CA LEU A 544 -4.78 -2.58 10.44
C LEU A 544 -6.24 -2.97 10.15
N GLU A 545 -6.79 -3.96 10.87
CA GLU A 545 -8.21 -4.33 10.79
C GLU A 545 -9.12 -3.15 11.12
N PHE A 546 -8.81 -2.38 12.17
CA PHE A 546 -9.59 -1.22 12.57
C PHE A 546 -9.60 -0.15 11.48
N PHE A 547 -8.43 0.27 10.98
CA PHE A 547 -8.38 1.31 9.95
C PHE A 547 -8.96 0.86 8.62
N TYR A 548 -8.85 -0.43 8.28
CA TYR A 548 -9.49 -0.98 7.08
C TYR A 548 -11.01 -0.99 7.18
N ASP A 549 -11.58 -1.31 8.35
CA ASP A 549 -13.03 -1.24 8.57
C ASP A 549 -13.57 0.21 8.63
N GLN A 550 -12.69 1.21 8.84
CA GLN A 550 -13.06 2.63 8.88
C GLN A 550 -12.88 3.35 7.53
N ALA A 551 -12.03 2.82 6.65
CA ALA A 551 -11.83 3.30 5.28
C ALA A 551 -12.95 2.79 4.38
#